data_AF-A0AAV4RW10-F1
#
_entry.id   AF-A0AAV4RW10-F1
#
_cell.length_a   1.000
_cell.length_b   1.000
_cell.length_c   1.000
_cell.angle_alpha   90.00
_cell.angle_beta   90.00
_cell.angle_gamma   90.00
#
_symmetry.space_group_name_H-M   'P 1'
#
loop_
_entity.id
_entity.type
_entity.pdbx_description
1 polymer ?
#
loop_
_entity_poly.entity_id
_entity_poly.type
_entity_poly.pdbx_seq_one_letter_code
_entity_poly.pdbx_strand_id
1 'polypeptide(L)'
;MNGNRNYEFLYNGIISFHWRNSALIPPFIMNYLDKKGVLMRYPWINAPLQVGLCGLFLIFATPLCCALFPQQSSISIQSLEPEIQEAVAKLKIEDKCLYYNKGL
;
A
#
# COMPACT_ATOMS: atom_id res chain seq x y z
N MET A 1 22.69 36.20 3.47
CA MET A 1 22.84 34.78 3.06
C MET A 1 23.40 33.98 4.25
N ASN A 2 22.57 33.65 5.24
CA ASN A 2 23.04 32.94 6.45
C ASN A 2 21.92 32.12 7.10
N GLY A 3 21.25 31.29 6.30
CA GLY A 3 20.24 30.33 6.77
C GLY A 3 20.68 28.88 6.56
N ASN A 4 21.29 28.58 5.39
CA ASN A 4 21.42 27.21 4.86
C ASN A 4 22.27 26.21 5.63
N ARG A 5 23.15 26.67 6.53
CA ARG A 5 24.14 25.80 7.17
C ARG A 5 23.73 25.25 8.53
N ASN A 6 22.75 25.86 9.21
CA ASN A 6 22.35 25.42 10.54
C ASN A 6 21.43 24.19 10.52
N TYR A 7 20.55 24.08 9.53
CA TYR A 7 19.67 22.92 9.39
C TYR A 7 20.37 21.72 8.74
N GLU A 8 21.34 21.92 7.85
CA GLU A 8 22.23 20.85 7.38
C GLU A 8 23.01 20.20 8.55
N PHE A 9 23.48 21.00 9.51
CA PHE A 9 24.21 20.48 10.69
C PHE A 9 23.28 19.75 11.69
N LEU A 10 22.05 20.24 11.87
CA LEU A 10 21.03 19.59 12.70
C LEU A 10 20.51 18.30 12.07
N TYR A 11 20.22 18.28 10.77
CA TYR A 11 19.75 17.08 10.05
C TYR A 11 20.83 15.99 10.00
N ASN A 12 22.07 16.35 9.65
CA ASN A 12 23.17 15.38 9.65
C ASN A 12 23.53 14.91 11.07
N GLY A 13 23.39 15.76 12.09
CA GLY A 13 23.60 15.38 13.49
C GLY A 13 22.55 14.42 14.05
N ILE A 14 21.26 14.69 13.80
CA ILE A 14 20.13 13.87 14.28
C ILE A 14 20.07 12.53 13.54
N ILE A 15 20.26 12.52 12.22
CA ILE A 15 20.31 11.28 11.43
C ILE A 15 21.55 10.46 11.84
N SER A 16 22.70 11.09 12.06
CA SER A 16 23.89 10.35 12.50
C SER A 16 23.80 9.82 13.94
N PHE A 17 23.09 10.50 14.84
CA PHE A 17 22.93 10.07 16.24
C PHE A 17 21.85 8.97 16.39
N HIS A 18 20.81 8.96 15.55
CA HIS A 18 19.80 7.91 15.54
C HIS A 18 20.30 6.62 14.85
N TRP A 19 21.14 6.73 13.82
CA TRP A 19 21.74 5.57 13.12
C TRP A 19 22.91 4.92 13.89
N ARG A 20 23.69 5.67 14.67
CA ARG A 20 24.83 5.09 15.44
C ARG A 20 24.39 4.16 16.58
N ASN A 21 23.26 4.44 17.23
CA ASN A 21 22.77 3.61 18.34
C ASN A 21 22.11 2.29 17.88
N SER A 22 21.67 2.21 16.62
CA SER A 22 21.09 0.99 16.03
C SER A 22 22.12 0.09 15.33
N ALA A 23 23.35 0.58 15.08
CA ALA A 23 24.42 -0.17 14.41
C ALA A 23 25.32 -0.98 15.37
N LEU A 24 25.17 -0.80 16.68
CA LEU A 24 25.91 -1.55 17.71
C LEU A 24 25.16 -2.78 18.24
N ILE A 25 23.85 -2.83 18.00
CA ILE A 25 22.96 -3.95 18.33
C ILE A 25 23.19 -5.18 17.42
N PRO A 26 23.44 -5.03 16.09
CA PRO A 26 23.66 -6.13 15.16
C PRO A 26 24.79 -7.09 15.55
N PRO A 27 26.01 -6.66 15.95
CA PRO A 27 27.09 -7.60 16.25
C PRO A 27 26.81 -8.46 17.49
N PHE A 28 26.08 -7.97 18.48
CA PHE A 28 25.69 -8.75 19.67
C PHE A 28 24.57 -9.74 19.38
N ILE A 29 23.57 -9.33 18.60
CA ILE A 29 22.45 -10.19 18.19
C ILE A 29 22.92 -11.26 17.19
N MET A 30 23.79 -10.91 16.23
CA MET A 30 24.40 -11.88 15.32
C MET A 30 25.23 -12.91 16.08
N ASN A 31 26.09 -12.50 17.02
CA ASN A 31 26.88 -13.45 17.82
C ASN A 31 26.02 -14.43 18.63
N TYR A 32 24.85 -13.97 19.11
CA TYR A 32 23.92 -14.82 19.86
C TYR A 32 23.12 -15.77 18.95
N LEU A 33 22.71 -15.31 17.77
CA LEU A 33 22.00 -16.12 16.77
C LEU A 33 22.91 -17.11 16.06
N ASP A 34 24.20 -16.80 15.88
CA ASP A 34 25.21 -17.66 15.27
C ASP A 34 25.49 -18.90 16.14
N LYS A 35 25.50 -18.73 17.47
CA LYS A 35 25.59 -19.83 18.44
C LYS A 35 24.42 -20.83 18.37
N LYS A 36 23.26 -20.45 17.82
CA LYS A 36 22.10 -21.34 17.65
C LYS A 36 22.09 -22.09 16.31
N GLY A 37 23.02 -21.84 15.40
CA GLY A 37 23.37 -22.72 14.27
C GLY A 37 22.31 -22.94 13.17
N VAL A 38 21.08 -22.44 13.32
CA VAL A 38 20.02 -22.67 12.32
C VAL A 38 20.04 -21.61 11.21
N LEU A 39 20.39 -20.35 11.52
CA LEU A 39 20.52 -19.28 10.51
C LEU A 39 21.82 -19.36 9.70
N MET A 40 22.89 -19.94 10.27
CA MET A 40 24.19 -20.04 9.62
C MET A 40 24.26 -21.18 8.58
N ARG A 41 23.31 -22.13 8.63
CA ARG A 41 23.28 -23.28 7.71
C ARG A 41 22.84 -22.89 6.30
N TYR A 42 21.94 -21.90 6.15
CA TYR A 42 21.45 -21.42 4.85
C TYR A 42 21.01 -19.94 4.91
N PRO A 43 21.95 -18.97 5.01
CA PRO A 43 21.62 -17.54 5.04
C PRO A 43 20.92 -17.05 3.75
N TRP A 44 21.03 -17.79 2.66
CA TRP A 44 20.35 -17.51 1.40
C TRP A 44 18.84 -17.75 1.44
N ILE A 45 18.29 -18.38 2.49
CA ILE A 45 16.85 -18.65 2.62
C ILE A 45 16.08 -17.45 3.20
N ASN A 46 16.74 -16.55 3.93
CA ASN A 46 16.07 -15.40 4.54
C ASN A 46 15.50 -14.43 3.48
N ALA A 47 16.26 -14.18 2.41
CA ALA A 47 15.84 -13.33 1.30
C ALA A 47 14.60 -13.88 0.55
N PRO A 48 14.57 -15.14 0.05
CA PRO A 48 13.41 -15.69 -0.62
C PRO A 48 12.22 -15.90 0.34
N LEU A 49 12.45 -16.18 1.62
CA LEU A 49 11.36 -16.26 2.60
C LEU A 49 10.67 -14.89 2.80
N GLN A 50 11.44 -13.82 2.93
CA GLN A 50 10.91 -12.47 3.09
C GLN A 50 10.21 -11.98 1.81
N VAL A 51 10.83 -12.16 0.64
CA VAL A 51 10.22 -11.79 -0.65
C VAL A 51 8.99 -12.64 -0.93
N GLY A 52 9.02 -13.93 -0.59
CA GLY A 52 7.88 -14.84 -0.71
C GLY A 52 6.71 -14.44 0.19
N LEU A 53 6.97 -14.12 1.46
CA LEU A 53 5.93 -13.64 2.39
C LEU A 53 5.35 -12.30 1.97
N CYS A 54 6.19 -11.33 1.62
CA CYS A 54 5.73 -10.04 1.10
C CYS A 54 4.92 -10.21 -0.19
N GLY A 55 5.41 -11.03 -1.13
CA GLY A 55 4.71 -11.34 -2.38
C GLY A 55 3.36 -12.01 -2.15
N LEU A 56 3.29 -12.96 -1.20
CA LEU A 56 2.05 -13.62 -0.82
C LEU A 56 1.01 -12.61 -0.31
N PHE A 57 1.39 -11.70 0.59
CA PHE A 57 0.48 -10.67 1.08
C PHE A 57 0.05 -9.69 -0.02
N LEU A 58 0.96 -9.29 -0.91
CA LEU A 58 0.63 -8.40 -2.03
C LEU A 58 -0.39 -9.04 -2.99
N ILE A 59 -0.23 -10.34 -3.30
CA ILE A 59 -1.14 -11.08 -4.18
C ILE A 59 -2.56 -11.12 -3.62
N PHE A 60 -2.74 -11.18 -2.31
CA PHE A 60 -4.08 -11.13 -1.70
C PHE A 60 -4.59 -9.70 -1.51
N ALA A 61 -3.72 -8.76 -1.19
CA ALA A 61 -4.11 -7.36 -0.97
C ALA A 61 -4.71 -6.75 -2.25
N THR A 62 -4.12 -6.96 -3.43
CA THR A 62 -4.62 -6.38 -4.68
C THR A 62 -6.07 -6.77 -5.04
N PRO A 63 -6.46 -8.05 -5.11
CA PRO A 63 -7.85 -8.42 -5.38
C PRO A 63 -8.80 -8.02 -4.26
N LEU A 64 -8.32 -7.96 -3.00
CA LEU A 64 -9.12 -7.45 -1.87
C LEU A 64 -9.40 -5.95 -2.01
N CYS A 65 -8.41 -5.14 -2.39
CA CYS A 65 -8.58 -3.72 -2.64
C CYS A 65 -9.50 -3.45 -3.84
N CYS A 66 -9.39 -4.25 -4.91
CA CYS A 66 -10.27 -4.17 -6.07
C CYS A 66 -11.71 -4.62 -5.76
N ALA A 67 -11.91 -5.50 -4.77
CA ALA A 67 -13.25 -5.92 -4.33
C ALA A 67 -13.87 -4.98 -3.29
N LEU A 68 -13.05 -4.29 -2.49
CA LEU A 68 -13.52 -3.37 -1.45
C LEU A 68 -14.31 -2.18 -2.03
N PHE A 69 -13.99 -1.78 -3.26
CA PHE A 69 -14.70 -0.73 -4.00
C PHE A 69 -15.28 -1.30 -5.29
N PRO A 70 -16.52 -1.82 -5.27
CA PRO A 70 -17.19 -2.24 -6.49
C PRO A 70 -17.33 -1.04 -7.43
N GLN A 71 -16.64 -1.11 -8.57
CA GLN A 71 -16.54 -0.01 -9.53
C GLN A 71 -17.89 0.33 -10.18
N GLN A 72 -18.86 -0.57 -10.15
CA GLN A 72 -20.19 -0.40 -10.75
C GLN A 72 -21.24 -0.10 -9.68
N SER A 73 -21.94 1.01 -9.83
CA SER A 73 -23.04 1.44 -8.98
C SER A 73 -24.35 1.43 -9.74
N SER A 74 -25.42 1.00 -9.08
CA SER A 74 -26.79 1.16 -9.59
C SER A 74 -27.41 2.44 -9.05
N ILE A 75 -28.14 3.17 -9.89
CA ILE A 75 -28.96 4.31 -9.50
C ILE A 75 -30.36 4.19 -10.13
N SER A 76 -31.39 4.55 -9.36
CA SER A 76 -32.78 4.56 -9.84
C SER A 76 -32.99 5.72 -10.82
N ILE A 77 -33.75 5.47 -11.89
CA ILE A 77 -34.08 6.48 -12.91
C ILE A 77 -34.87 7.65 -12.32
N GLN A 78 -35.69 7.38 -11.30
CA GLN A 78 -36.49 8.39 -10.61
C GLN A 78 -35.62 9.38 -9.79
N SER A 79 -34.40 8.97 -9.44
CA SER A 79 -33.44 9.77 -8.68
C SER A 79 -32.44 10.52 -9.57
N LEU A 80 -32.53 10.36 -10.90
CA LEU A 80 -31.65 11.02 -11.88
C LEU A 80 -32.21 12.39 -12.28
N GLU A 81 -31.35 13.22 -12.86
CA GLU A 81 -31.74 14.52 -13.40
C GLU A 81 -32.77 14.38 -14.55
N PRO A 82 -33.70 15.34 -14.71
CA PRO A 82 -34.80 15.25 -15.67
C PRO A 82 -34.32 15.10 -17.13
N GLU A 83 -33.19 15.71 -17.49
CA GLU A 83 -32.60 15.57 -18.83
C GLU A 83 -32.24 14.10 -19.16
N ILE A 84 -31.73 13.36 -18.17
CA ILE A 84 -31.36 11.95 -18.32
C ILE A 84 -32.63 11.09 -18.37
N GLN A 85 -33.65 11.41 -17.56
CA GLN A 85 -34.94 10.71 -17.59
C GLN A 85 -35.60 10.82 -18.97
N GLU A 86 -35.57 12.00 -19.59
CA GLU A 86 -36.08 12.21 -20.94
C GLU A 86 -35.29 11.42 -21.99
N ALA A 87 -33.96 11.36 -21.87
CA ALA A 87 -33.11 10.58 -22.76
C ALA A 87 -33.44 9.07 -22.68
N VAL A 88 -33.59 8.54 -21.46
CA VAL A 88 -34.01 7.15 -21.21
C VAL A 88 -35.40 6.87 -21.80
N ALA A 89 -36.35 7.79 -21.62
CA ALA A 89 -37.71 7.66 -22.17
C ALA A 89 -37.71 7.63 -23.70
N LYS A 90 -36.88 8.47 -24.34
CA LYS A 90 -36.67 8.46 -25.81
C LYS A 90 -36.05 7.15 -26.30
N LEU A 91 -35.14 6.57 -25.51
CA LEU A 91 -34.48 5.30 -25.81
C LEU A 91 -35.35 4.06 -25.50
N LYS A 92 -36.56 4.24 -24.93
CA LYS A 92 -37.49 3.17 -24.54
C LYS A 92 -36.86 2.12 -23.61
N ILE A 93 -35.98 2.56 -22.71
CA ILE A 93 -35.41 1.68 -21.69
C ILE A 93 -36.46 1.51 -20.58
N GLU A 94 -36.96 0.28 -20.39
CA GLU A 94 -37.98 -0.04 -19.38
C GLU A 94 -37.39 -0.42 -18.00
N ASP A 95 -36.05 -0.46 -17.88
CA ASP A 95 -35.38 -0.80 -16.64
C ASP A 95 -35.63 0.25 -15.55
N LYS A 96 -35.69 -0.19 -14.29
CA LYS A 96 -35.90 0.72 -13.13
C LYS A 96 -34.61 1.39 -12.65
N CYS A 97 -33.46 0.78 -12.95
CA CYS A 97 -32.15 1.21 -12.48
C CYS A 97 -31.13 1.19 -13.61
N LEU A 98 -30.26 2.19 -13.64
CA LEU A 98 -29.11 2.25 -14.54
C LEU A 98 -27.82 1.97 -13.79
N TYR A 99 -26.85 1.39 -14.50
CA TYR A 99 -25.53 1.12 -13.96
C TYR A 99 -24.51 2.11 -14.51
N TYR A 100 -23.70 2.67 -13.63
CA TYR A 100 -22.61 3.54 -14.00
C TYR A 100 -21.34 3.16 -13.24
N ASN A 101 -20.20 3.53 -13.81
CA ASN A 101 -18.91 3.34 -13.20
C ASN A 101 -18.64 4.50 -12.22
N LYS A 102 -18.33 4.23 -10.95
CA LYS A 102 -18.10 5.27 -9.93
C LYS A 102 -16.82 6.09 -10.16
N GLY A 103 -15.97 5.71 -11.11
CA GLY A 103 -14.64 6.30 -11.29
C GLY A 103 -13.63 5.67 -10.32
N LEU A 104 -12.35 5.70 -10.71
CA LEU A 104 -11.24 5.25 -9.86
C LEU A 104 -10.77 6.40 -8.98
#